data_AF-G3IZU8-F1
#
_entry.id   AF-G3IZU8-F1
#
_cell.length_a   1.000
_cell.length_b   1.000
_cell.length_c   1.000
_cell.angle_alpha   90.00
_cell.angle_beta   90.00
_cell.angle_gamma   90.00
#
_symmetry.space_group_name_H-M   'P 1'
#
loop_
_entity.id
_entity.type
_entity.pdbx_description
1 polymer ?
#
loop_
_entity_poly.entity_id
_entity_poly.type
_entity_poly.pdbx_seq_one_letter_code
_entity_poly.pdbx_strand_id
1 'polypeptide(L)'
;MKNKKKTTDSSKKTKEKSVKKDGKKLWIKRKTDWLMDDLGEEILDIFKELGFDEDYIQDQQSILAGKNRFAILLWCNELDASCNAALADRLGVNVDDFNITLKTLTKL
;
A
#
# COMPACT_ATOMS: atom_id res chain seq x y z
N MET A 1 -28.45 28.75 59.04
CA MET A 1 -28.82 27.39 58.55
C MET A 1 -27.51 26.68 58.16
N LYS A 2 -26.84 25.97 59.08
CA LYS A 2 -26.81 24.50 59.28
C LYS A 2 -26.60 23.64 58.01
N ASN A 3 -25.45 22.95 57.99
CA ASN A 3 -25.19 21.58 57.49
C ASN A 3 -25.10 21.37 55.96
N LYS A 4 -24.28 20.48 55.37
CA LYS A 4 -23.45 19.36 55.86
C LYS A 4 -22.46 18.91 54.76
N LYS A 5 -21.44 18.20 55.22
CA LYS A 5 -20.27 17.56 54.59
C LYS A 5 -20.58 16.36 53.66
N LYS A 6 -19.56 15.97 52.86
CA LYS A 6 -19.21 14.60 52.33
C LYS A 6 -20.07 14.07 51.15
N THR A 7 -19.62 13.26 50.18
CA THR A 7 -18.38 12.48 49.92
C THR A 7 -18.42 12.00 48.45
N THR A 8 -17.25 11.67 47.90
CA THR A 8 -17.01 10.82 46.71
C THR A 8 -17.82 9.52 46.70
N ASP A 9 -18.34 9.09 45.53
CA ASP A 9 -18.12 7.73 45.01
C ASP A 9 -18.49 7.58 43.51
N SER A 10 -17.57 6.89 42.87
CA SER A 10 -17.46 6.19 41.59
C SER A 10 -18.71 5.75 40.82
N SER A 11 -18.54 5.86 39.50
CA SER A 11 -18.76 4.79 38.51
C SER A 11 -20.19 4.35 38.19
N LYS A 12 -20.64 4.72 36.98
CA LYS A 12 -21.47 3.83 36.17
C LYS A 12 -21.23 4.02 34.66
N LYS A 13 -20.09 3.48 34.22
CA LYS A 13 -19.90 2.63 33.04
C LYS A 13 -20.88 2.88 31.86
N THR A 14 -20.63 3.93 31.09
CA THR A 14 -21.19 4.04 29.73
C THR A 14 -20.42 3.06 28.84
N LYS A 15 -21.13 2.05 28.32
CA LYS A 15 -20.60 1.09 27.36
C LYS A 15 -20.06 1.85 26.14
N GLU A 16 -18.75 1.97 26.03
CA GLU A 16 -18.07 2.17 24.74
C GLU A 16 -18.48 0.99 23.84
N LYS A 17 -19.42 1.24 22.92
CA LYS A 17 -19.52 0.43 21.72
C LYS A 17 -18.25 0.69 20.92
N SER A 18 -17.30 -0.22 21.08
CA SER A 18 -16.10 -0.34 20.29
C SER A 18 -16.49 -0.45 18.81
N VAL A 19 -16.48 0.70 18.12
CA VAL A 19 -16.50 0.78 16.65
C VAL A 19 -15.08 1.16 16.23
N LYS A 20 -14.14 0.23 16.38
CA LYS A 20 -12.77 0.39 15.88
C LYS A 20 -12.22 -0.93 15.38
N LYS A 21 -12.81 -1.45 14.32
CA LYS A 21 -12.19 -2.29 13.30
C LYS A 21 -13.02 -2.07 12.03
N ASP A 22 -12.44 -2.27 10.86
CA ASP A 22 -13.11 -2.18 9.54
C ASP A 22 -13.07 -0.85 8.77
N GLY A 23 -12.51 0.24 9.32
CA GLY A 23 -12.19 1.45 8.52
C GLY A 23 -10.92 1.30 7.69
N LYS A 24 -9.82 0.84 8.31
CA LYS A 24 -8.52 0.69 7.66
C LYS A 24 -8.48 -0.43 6.61
N LYS A 25 -9.17 -1.54 6.86
CA LYS A 25 -9.14 -2.71 5.97
C LYS A 25 -9.85 -2.43 4.63
N LEU A 26 -10.89 -1.60 4.65
CA LEU A 26 -11.65 -1.21 3.45
C LEU A 26 -10.95 -0.11 2.65
N TRP A 27 -10.17 0.76 3.31
CA TRP A 27 -9.36 1.80 2.65
C TRP A 27 -8.07 1.24 2.04
N ILE A 28 -7.42 0.27 2.71
CA ILE A 28 -6.27 -0.45 2.12
C ILE A 28 -6.75 -1.21 0.87
N LYS A 29 -7.85 -1.96 0.98
CA LYS A 29 -8.40 -2.73 -0.15
C LYS A 29 -8.75 -1.86 -1.37
N ARG A 30 -9.31 -0.67 -1.16
CA ARG A 30 -9.61 0.28 -2.26
C ARG A 30 -8.38 0.99 -2.84
N LYS A 31 -7.34 1.24 -2.04
CA LYS A 31 -6.08 1.78 -2.57
C LYS A 31 -5.39 0.76 -3.45
N THR A 32 -5.33 -0.50 -3.03
CA THR A 32 -4.63 -1.56 -3.77
C THR A 32 -5.36 -1.92 -5.06
N ASP A 33 -6.70 -2.01 -5.06
CA ASP A 33 -7.44 -2.38 -6.27
C ASP A 33 -7.34 -1.31 -7.39
N TRP A 34 -7.28 -0.01 -7.04
CA TRP A 34 -7.08 1.05 -8.04
C TRP A 34 -5.61 1.23 -8.46
N LEU A 35 -4.65 1.19 -7.51
CA LEU A 35 -3.21 1.27 -7.86
C LEU A 35 -2.73 0.11 -8.75
N MET A 36 -3.42 -1.03 -8.73
CA MET A 36 -3.01 -2.20 -9.50
C MET A 36 -3.49 -2.18 -10.96
N ASP A 37 -4.55 -1.43 -11.27
CA ASP A 37 -5.01 -1.25 -12.65
C ASP A 37 -4.08 -0.28 -13.41
N ASP A 38 -3.48 0.69 -12.70
CA ASP A 38 -2.52 1.67 -13.22
C ASP A 38 -1.06 1.34 -12.80
N LEU A 39 -0.76 0.07 -12.46
CA LEU A 39 0.55 -0.35 -11.93
C LEU A 39 1.73 0.05 -12.82
N GLY A 40 1.53 0.03 -14.15
CA GLY A 40 2.55 0.47 -15.10
C GLY A 40 2.90 1.96 -14.95
N GLU A 41 1.91 2.81 -14.65
CA GLU A 41 2.13 4.24 -14.45
C GLU A 41 2.84 4.51 -13.13
N GLU A 42 2.47 3.80 -12.06
CA GLU A 42 3.14 3.92 -10.75
C GLU A 42 4.63 3.53 -10.83
N ILE A 43 4.97 2.50 -11.62
CA ILE A 43 6.38 2.12 -11.89
C ILE A 43 7.14 3.26 -12.56
N LEU A 44 6.56 3.88 -13.61
CA LEU A 44 7.21 4.96 -14.34
C LEU A 44 7.39 6.20 -13.46
N ASP A 45 6.41 6.50 -12.61
CA ASP A 45 6.52 7.61 -11.66
C ASP A 45 7.61 7.36 -10.62
N ILE A 46 7.77 6.12 -10.13
CA ILE A 46 8.89 5.76 -9.26
C ILE A 46 10.23 5.95 -9.98
N PHE A 47 10.33 5.62 -11.27
CA PHE A 47 11.57 5.85 -12.01
C PHE A 47 11.90 7.34 -12.12
N LYS A 48 10.90 8.20 -12.32
CA LYS A 48 11.10 9.65 -12.25
C LYS A 48 11.56 10.10 -10.87
N GLU A 49 10.94 9.60 -9.81
CA GLU A 49 11.28 9.93 -8.41
C GLU A 49 12.70 9.46 -8.04
N LEU A 50 13.15 8.32 -8.58
CA LEU A 50 14.50 7.78 -8.39
C LEU A 50 15.56 8.45 -9.31
N GLY A 51 15.15 9.31 -10.23
CA GLY A 51 16.03 10.07 -11.10
C GLY A 51 16.62 9.27 -12.27
N PHE A 52 15.88 8.27 -12.78
CA PHE A 52 16.25 7.61 -14.03
C PHE A 52 16.15 8.56 -15.23
N ASP A 53 16.93 8.29 -16.27
CA ASP A 53 16.95 9.09 -17.50
C ASP A 53 15.60 9.00 -18.23
N GLU A 54 15.18 10.12 -18.83
CA GLU A 54 13.89 10.22 -19.54
C GLU A 54 13.80 9.21 -20.69
N ASP A 55 14.87 9.02 -21.46
CA ASP A 55 14.91 8.05 -22.56
C ASP A 55 14.68 6.62 -22.05
N TYR A 56 15.27 6.27 -20.90
CA TYR A 56 15.04 4.98 -20.27
C TYR A 56 13.58 4.82 -19.81
N ILE A 57 12.99 5.85 -19.21
CA ILE A 57 11.59 5.84 -18.77
C ILE A 57 10.65 5.67 -19.97
N GLN A 58 10.94 6.35 -21.09
CA GLN A 58 10.16 6.23 -22.32
C GLN A 58 10.24 4.82 -22.94
N ASP A 59 11.42 4.20 -22.90
CA ASP A 59 11.60 2.81 -23.32
C ASP A 59 10.79 1.86 -22.44
N GLN A 60 10.84 2.03 -21.11
CA GLN A 60 10.04 1.23 -20.19
C GLN A 60 8.54 1.45 -20.38
N GLN A 61 8.11 2.68 -20.64
CA GLN A 61 6.71 2.99 -20.95
C GLN A 61 6.23 2.21 -22.17
N SER A 62 7.05 2.13 -23.22
CA SER A 62 6.73 1.37 -24.43
C SER A 62 6.64 -0.14 -24.17
N ILE A 63 7.47 -0.67 -23.26
CA ILE A 63 7.42 -2.07 -22.83
C ILE A 63 6.15 -2.35 -22.01
N LEU A 64 5.80 -1.46 -21.09
CA LEU A 64 4.65 -1.64 -20.20
C LEU A 64 3.31 -1.39 -20.91
N ALA A 65 3.30 -0.62 -21.99
CA ALA A 65 2.11 -0.33 -22.77
C ALA A 65 1.40 -1.61 -23.27
N GLY A 66 0.11 -1.72 -22.98
CA GLY A 66 -0.71 -2.86 -23.39
C GLY A 66 -0.49 -4.16 -22.61
N LYS A 67 0.45 -4.19 -21.64
CA LYS A 67 0.56 -5.33 -20.72
C LYS A 67 -0.57 -5.30 -19.71
N ASN A 68 -1.12 -6.47 -19.41
CA ASN A 68 -2.04 -6.62 -18.30
C ASN A 68 -1.28 -6.61 -16.95
N ARG A 69 -1.99 -6.39 -15.85
CA ARG A 69 -1.42 -6.34 -14.49
C ARG A 69 -0.54 -7.52 -14.12
N PHE A 70 -0.87 -8.74 -14.55
CA PHE A 70 -0.07 -9.93 -14.23
C PHE A 70 1.25 -9.92 -14.99
N ALA A 71 1.24 -9.50 -16.25
CA ALA A 71 2.45 -9.33 -17.04
C ALA A 71 3.35 -8.21 -16.48
N ILE A 72 2.77 -7.13 -15.96
CA ILE A 72 3.52 -6.05 -15.29
C ILE A 72 4.12 -6.54 -13.97
N LEU A 73 3.35 -7.25 -13.13
CA LEU A 73 3.87 -7.86 -11.91
C LEU A 73 4.98 -8.87 -12.21
N LEU A 74 4.84 -9.69 -13.26
CA LEU A 74 5.88 -10.61 -13.65
C LEU A 74 7.16 -9.86 -14.04
N TRP A 75 7.02 -8.79 -14.82
CA TRP A 75 8.12 -7.92 -15.23
C TRP A 75 8.84 -7.26 -14.04
N CYS A 76 8.14 -6.97 -12.93
CA CYS A 76 8.76 -6.44 -11.71
C CYS A 76 9.82 -7.38 -11.09
N ASN A 77 9.85 -8.68 -11.44
CA ASN A 77 10.92 -9.58 -11.01
C ASN A 77 12.30 -9.20 -11.57
N GLU A 78 12.35 -8.43 -12.66
CA GLU A 78 13.58 -7.97 -13.29
C GLU A 78 14.11 -6.68 -12.65
N LEU A 79 13.34 -6.06 -11.74
CA LEU A 79 13.74 -4.83 -11.06
C LEU A 79 14.76 -5.09 -9.96
N ASP A 80 15.66 -4.12 -9.80
CA ASP A 80 16.56 -4.08 -8.66
C ASP A 80 15.81 -3.95 -7.33
N ALA A 81 16.46 -4.40 -6.25
CA ALA A 81 15.87 -4.39 -4.92
C ALA A 81 15.44 -3.00 -4.44
N SER A 82 16.14 -1.94 -4.86
CA SER A 82 15.80 -0.54 -4.56
C SER A 82 14.48 -0.13 -5.21
N CYS A 83 14.28 -0.48 -6.48
CA CYS A 83 13.05 -0.20 -7.23
C CYS A 83 11.87 -0.99 -6.64
N ASN A 84 12.09 -2.26 -6.29
CA ASN A 84 11.07 -3.08 -5.63
C ASN A 84 10.69 -2.54 -4.24
N ALA A 85 11.65 -1.99 -3.49
CA ALA A 85 11.37 -1.34 -2.20
C ALA A 85 10.57 -0.05 -2.37
N ALA A 86 10.93 0.80 -3.33
CA ALA A 86 10.20 2.03 -3.63
C ALA A 86 8.76 1.73 -4.11
N LEU A 87 8.60 0.71 -4.96
CA LEU A 87 7.30 0.24 -5.43
C LEU A 87 6.44 -0.36 -4.30
N ALA A 88 7.04 -1.16 -3.42
CA ALA A 88 6.33 -1.67 -2.26
C ALA A 88 5.84 -0.55 -1.32
N ASP A 89 6.67 0.45 -1.06
CA ASP A 89 6.30 1.62 -0.25
C ASP A 89 5.17 2.42 -0.90
N ARG A 90 5.27 2.67 -2.21
CA ARG A 90 4.23 3.35 -3.00
C ARG A 90 2.89 2.62 -2.96
N LEU A 91 2.94 1.29 -3.10
CA LEU A 91 1.77 0.40 -3.02
C LEU A 91 1.25 0.22 -1.58
N GLY A 92 1.98 0.69 -0.57
CA GLY A 92 1.65 0.53 0.84
C GLY A 92 1.68 -0.92 1.32
N VAL A 93 2.53 -1.75 0.70
CA VAL A 93 2.72 -3.17 1.03
C VAL A 93 4.11 -3.38 1.65
N ASN A 94 4.25 -4.47 2.41
CA ASN A 94 5.56 -4.86 2.91
C ASN A 94 6.43 -5.36 1.73
N VAL A 95 7.68 -4.91 1.67
CA VAL A 95 8.62 -5.28 0.59
C VAL A 95 8.91 -6.77 0.54
N ASP A 96 8.95 -7.47 1.67
CA ASP A 96 9.15 -8.92 1.72
C ASP A 96 7.94 -9.66 1.16
N ASP A 97 6.72 -9.25 1.54
CA ASP A 97 5.47 -9.81 1.01
C ASP A 97 5.34 -9.56 -0.51
N PHE A 98 5.74 -8.37 -0.96
CA PHE A 98 5.80 -8.02 -2.38
C PHE A 98 6.78 -8.93 -3.13
N ASN A 99 8.01 -9.05 -2.64
CA ASN A 99 9.04 -9.92 -3.25
C ASN A 99 8.63 -11.41 -3.25
N ILE A 100 7.97 -11.88 -2.19
CA ILE A 100 7.41 -13.24 -2.16
C ILE A 100 6.36 -13.40 -3.26
N THR A 101 5.46 -12.42 -3.41
CA THR A 101 4.43 -12.43 -4.45
C THR A 101 5.05 -12.51 -5.85
N LEU A 102 6.06 -11.67 -6.13
CA LEU A 102 6.79 -11.68 -7.40
C LEU A 102 7.42 -13.06 -7.69
N LYS A 103 8.09 -13.65 -6.69
CA LYS A 103 8.73 -14.98 -6.78
C LYS A 103 7.73 -16.14 -6.92
N THR A 104 6.52 -15.97 -6.39
CA THR A 104 5.46 -16.98 -6.54
C THR A 104 4.87 -16.94 -7.94
N LEU A 105 4.71 -15.74 -8.51
CA LEU A 105 4.18 -15.57 -9.88
C LEU A 105 5.09 -16.15 -10.95
N THR A 106 6.42 -16.17 -10.75
CA THR A 106 7.38 -16.78 -11.69
C THR A 106 7.37 -18.32 -11.68
N LYS A 107 6.72 -18.95 -10.70
CA LYS A 107 6.64 -20.42 -10.57
C LYS A 107 5.32 -21.01 -11.07
N LEU A 108 4.37 -20.16 -11.46
CA LEU A 108 3.07 -20.53 -12.01
C LEU A 108 3.14 -20.63 -13.53
#